data_AF-A0A954PXQ6-F1
#
_entry.id   AF-A0A954PXQ6-F1
#
_cell.length_a   1.000
_cell.length_b   1.000
_cell.length_c   1.000
_cell.angle_alpha   90.00
_cell.angle_beta   90.00
_cell.angle_gamma   90.00
#
_symmetry.space_group_name_H-M   'P 1'
#
loop_
_entity.id
_entity.type
_entity.pdbx_description
1 polymer ?
#
loop_
_entity_poly.entity_id
_entity_poly.type
_entity_poly.pdbx_seq_one_letter_code
_entity_poly.pdbx_strand_id
1 'polypeptide(L)'
;TDDRFFLYIDAQDDRYDAQGVRSLLADTGSDYINEVVEDDSPKNVPKPVFLIWGLSVAASIVPLICVLTMRVTNSSKPRFHIFFDMDFSPAKDSQQVTSLFADNRAMRADVPGTVARGQMEDSLDMLTGIDVDALSVNDSHRAERLVRAYILADDEAKAAEQQAVAAENATAESAAPASVMDTTPWITQNPLEVNAELLAKGQEQFGIYCSVCHGMNGRGNGLVNQRAQSILSGDWVPPSSLHQDTLYSDKYPDGKLFSTISNGVRKMPGYASQIKLKDRWAVVAYVRALQKSQNASMDLVPDEKKAEVEKAVADAKAELQRQAEEAEKAAAAQKAAEQK
;
A
#
# COMPACT_ATOMS: atom_id res chain seq x y z
N THR A 1 -83.03 53.72 -31.57
CA THR A 1 -81.57 53.82 -31.72
C THR A 1 -81.06 54.06 -30.32
N ASP A 2 -80.52 53.01 -29.70
CA ASP A 2 -80.17 53.02 -28.28
C ASP A 2 -78.74 53.53 -28.09
N ASP A 3 -78.39 54.59 -28.82
CA ASP A 3 -77.07 55.17 -28.82
C ASP A 3 -76.92 56.00 -27.54
N ARG A 4 -76.21 55.42 -26.57
CA ARG A 4 -75.80 56.11 -25.35
C ARG A 4 -74.47 56.80 -25.60
N PHE A 5 -74.49 58.13 -25.54
CA PHE A 5 -73.29 58.95 -25.62
C PHE A 5 -72.76 59.20 -24.20
N PHE A 6 -71.44 59.17 -24.04
CA PHE A 6 -70.78 59.61 -22.81
C PHE A 6 -69.90 60.81 -23.10
N LEU A 7 -69.86 61.74 -22.16
CA LEU A 7 -68.94 62.88 -22.16
C LEU A 7 -67.90 62.63 -21.07
N TYR A 8 -66.63 62.61 -21.46
CA TYR A 8 -65.50 62.49 -20.54
C TYR A 8 -64.77 63.85 -20.48
N ILE A 9 -64.49 64.31 -19.28
CA ILE A 9 -63.72 65.53 -19.03
C ILE A 9 -62.50 65.09 -18.23
N ASP A 10 -61.33 65.29 -18.82
CA ASP A 10 -60.05 64.90 -18.22
C ASP A 10 -59.70 65.82 -17.06
N ALA A 11 -59.31 65.22 -15.93
CA ALA A 11 -58.87 65.95 -14.75
C ALA A 11 -57.46 66.57 -14.92
N GLN A 12 -56.72 66.20 -15.97
CA GLN A 12 -55.40 66.75 -16.28
C GLN A 12 -55.44 68.10 -17.04
N ASP A 13 -56.62 68.62 -17.41
CA ASP A 13 -56.74 69.97 -18.00
C ASP A 13 -56.48 71.06 -16.95
N ASP A 14 -55.63 72.04 -17.27
CA ASP A 14 -55.26 73.14 -16.35
C ASP A 14 -56.46 73.96 -15.84
N ARG A 15 -57.60 73.91 -16.53
CA ARG A 15 -58.84 74.61 -16.16
C ARG A 15 -59.89 73.71 -15.53
N TYR A 16 -59.54 72.48 -15.20
CA TYR A 16 -60.45 71.53 -14.57
C TYR A 16 -60.84 72.00 -13.16
N ASP A 17 -62.16 72.12 -12.92
CA ASP A 17 -62.74 72.34 -11.60
C ASP A 17 -63.72 71.20 -11.28
N ALA A 18 -63.39 70.39 -10.28
CA ALA A 18 -64.16 69.21 -9.91
C ALA A 18 -65.61 69.54 -9.50
N GLN A 19 -65.84 70.68 -8.83
CA GLN A 19 -67.20 71.08 -8.45
C GLN A 19 -67.97 71.65 -9.63
N GLY A 20 -67.33 72.52 -10.42
CA GLY A 20 -67.91 73.09 -11.63
C GLY A 20 -68.30 72.03 -12.67
N VAL A 21 -67.44 71.04 -12.91
CA VAL A 21 -67.69 69.94 -13.86
C VAL A 21 -68.84 69.05 -13.39
N ARG A 22 -68.91 68.73 -12.09
CA ARG A 22 -70.05 67.99 -11.53
C ARG A 22 -71.37 68.74 -11.66
N SER A 23 -71.37 70.05 -11.39
CA SER A 23 -72.57 70.89 -11.58
C SER A 23 -72.97 70.94 -13.05
N LEU A 24 -72.02 71.16 -13.97
CA LEU A 24 -72.26 71.22 -15.41
C LEU A 24 -72.87 69.92 -15.95
N LEU A 25 -72.34 68.77 -15.52
CA LEU A 25 -72.86 67.47 -15.95
C LEU A 25 -74.21 67.16 -15.29
N ALA A 26 -74.46 67.59 -14.05
CA ALA A 26 -75.76 67.43 -13.40
C ALA A 26 -76.84 68.29 -14.08
N ASP A 27 -76.52 69.54 -14.43
CA ASP A 27 -77.45 70.48 -15.05
C ASP A 27 -77.86 70.08 -16.47
N THR A 28 -77.06 69.24 -17.15
CA THR A 28 -77.38 68.69 -18.48
C THR A 28 -78.34 67.49 -18.44
N GLY A 29 -78.84 67.12 -17.26
CA GLY A 29 -79.82 66.04 -17.09
C GLY A 29 -79.22 64.64 -17.17
N SER A 30 -77.97 64.47 -16.73
CA SER A 30 -77.32 63.16 -16.73
C SER A 30 -77.96 62.21 -15.71
N ASP A 31 -78.30 60.99 -16.16
CA ASP A 31 -78.89 59.96 -15.28
C ASP A 31 -77.88 59.42 -14.25
N TYR A 32 -76.58 59.38 -14.59
CA TYR A 32 -75.50 58.90 -13.72
C TYR A 32 -74.19 59.63 -14.00
N ILE A 33 -73.52 60.07 -12.93
CA ILE A 33 -72.17 60.66 -12.97
C ILE A 33 -71.25 59.75 -12.16
N ASN A 34 -70.37 59.01 -12.84
CA ASN A 34 -69.36 58.16 -12.19
C ASN A 34 -67.97 58.79 -12.34
N GLU A 35 -67.26 58.87 -11.24
CA GLU A 35 -65.85 59.22 -11.23
C GLU A 35 -65.03 57.97 -11.55
N VAL A 36 -64.33 57.99 -12.67
CA VAL A 36 -63.41 56.92 -13.06
C VAL A 36 -62.00 57.37 -12.72
N VAL A 37 -61.41 56.72 -11.72
CA VAL A 37 -60.02 56.96 -11.34
C VAL A 37 -59.14 56.07 -12.22
N GLU A 38 -58.39 56.67 -13.14
CA GLU A 38 -57.33 55.95 -13.86
C GLU A 38 -56.11 55.78 -12.95
N ASP A 39 -55.53 54.58 -12.93
CA ASP A 39 -54.29 54.31 -12.19
C ASP A 39 -53.10 54.85 -12.99
N ASP A 40 -52.70 56.08 -12.67
CA ASP A 40 -51.52 56.75 -13.23
C ASP A 40 -50.19 56.22 -12.65
N SER A 41 -50.21 55.10 -11.92
CA SER A 41 -48.99 54.47 -11.43
C SER A 41 -48.04 54.16 -12.59
N PRO A 42 -46.75 54.55 -12.50
CA PRO A 42 -45.82 54.37 -13.59
C PRO A 42 -45.62 52.87 -13.87
N LYS A 43 -45.88 52.45 -15.12
CA LYS A 43 -45.60 51.08 -15.60
C LYS A 43 -44.10 50.75 -15.70
N ASN A 44 -43.25 51.74 -15.44
CA ASN A 44 -41.80 51.60 -15.47
C ASN A 44 -41.31 51.01 -14.15
N VAL A 45 -40.64 49.87 -14.22
CA VAL A 45 -39.98 49.27 -13.06
C VAL A 45 -38.95 50.27 -12.48
N PRO A 46 -38.90 50.46 -11.15
CA PRO A 46 -37.95 51.38 -10.55
C PRO A 46 -36.50 51.00 -10.93
N LYS A 47 -35.72 51.98 -11.40
CA LYS A 47 -34.28 51.80 -11.71
C LYS A 47 -33.47 51.02 -10.65
N PRO A 48 -33.68 51.17 -9.32
CA PRO A 48 -32.93 50.39 -8.34
C PRO A 48 -33.20 48.88 -8.44
N VAL A 49 -34.36 48.43 -8.92
CA VAL A 49 -34.68 47.00 -9.08
C VAL A 49 -33.75 46.35 -10.10
N PHE A 50 -33.48 47.02 -11.24
CA PHE A 50 -32.53 46.52 -12.24
C PHE A 50 -31.10 46.48 -11.70
N LEU A 51 -30.73 47.43 -10.85
CA LEU A 51 -29.41 47.48 -10.22
C LEU A 51 -29.23 46.33 -9.22
N ILE A 52 -30.24 46.07 -8.38
CA ILE A 52 -30.26 44.94 -7.43
C ILE A 52 -30.21 43.61 -8.18
N TRP A 53 -30.99 43.47 -9.27
CA TRP A 53 -30.98 42.27 -10.09
C TRP A 53 -29.60 42.03 -10.73
N GLY A 54 -29.00 43.06 -11.31
CA GLY A 54 -27.65 42.98 -11.88
C GLY A 54 -26.59 42.59 -10.84
N LEU A 55 -26.65 43.16 -9.63
CA LEU A 55 -25.76 42.80 -8.53
C LEU A 55 -25.95 41.35 -8.08
N SER A 56 -27.19 40.86 -8.01
CA SER A 56 -27.47 39.47 -7.66
C SER A 56 -26.92 38.50 -8.71
N VAL A 57 -27.05 38.82 -10.00
CA VAL A 57 -26.49 38.02 -11.09
C VAL A 57 -24.96 38.03 -11.01
N ALA A 58 -24.33 39.18 -10.82
CA ALA A 58 -22.89 39.29 -10.67
C ALA A 58 -22.36 38.49 -9.47
N ALA A 59 -23.05 38.56 -8.32
CA ALA A 59 -22.69 37.79 -7.13
C ALA A 59 -22.80 36.27 -7.37
N SER A 60 -23.77 35.81 -8.17
CA SER A 60 -23.94 34.39 -8.49
C SER A 60 -22.81 33.79 -9.35
N ILE A 61 -22.09 34.63 -10.10
CA ILE A 61 -20.96 34.20 -10.95
C ILE A 61 -19.70 33.94 -10.12
N VAL A 62 -19.55 34.61 -8.97
CA VAL A 62 -18.34 34.50 -8.12
C VAL A 62 -18.08 33.06 -7.64
N PRO A 63 -19.05 32.30 -7.08
CA PRO A 63 -18.84 30.90 -6.73
C PRO A 63 -18.43 30.03 -7.93
N LEU A 64 -19.01 30.26 -9.12
CA LEU A 64 -18.68 29.50 -10.32
C LEU A 64 -17.22 29.74 -10.74
N ILE A 65 -16.78 31.00 -10.75
CA ILE A 65 -15.38 31.35 -11.04
C ILE A 65 -14.45 30.73 -9.99
N CYS A 66 -14.80 30.78 -8.70
CA CYS A 66 -14.02 30.13 -7.64
C CYS A 66 -13.90 28.62 -7.83
N VAL A 67 -14.98 27.91 -8.20
CA VAL A 67 -14.91 26.46 -8.47
C VAL A 67 -14.04 26.16 -9.69
N LEU A 68 -14.17 26.96 -10.75
CA LEU A 68 -13.36 26.81 -11.96
C LEU A 68 -11.88 27.07 -11.70
N THR A 69 -11.53 28.11 -10.94
CA THR A 69 -10.14 28.39 -10.56
C THR A 69 -9.59 27.29 -9.67
N MET A 70 -10.35 26.85 -8.66
CA MET A 70 -9.93 25.74 -7.79
C MET A 70 -9.65 24.45 -8.56
N ARG A 71 -10.37 24.15 -9.65
CA ARG A 71 -10.10 22.93 -10.46
C ARG A 71 -8.75 22.95 -11.18
N VAL A 72 -8.25 24.13 -11.54
CA VAL A 72 -7.04 24.27 -12.36
C VAL A 72 -5.83 24.68 -11.52
N THR A 73 -6.03 25.23 -10.32
CA THR A 73 -4.94 25.57 -9.41
C THR A 73 -4.52 24.39 -8.54
N ASN A 74 -3.21 24.23 -8.37
CA ASN A 74 -2.63 23.30 -7.40
C ASN A 74 -2.38 24.04 -6.07
N SER A 75 -2.65 23.37 -4.95
CA SER A 75 -2.43 23.87 -3.59
C SER A 75 -1.56 22.91 -2.82
N SER A 76 -0.63 23.43 -2.00
CA SER A 76 0.15 22.64 -1.04
C SER A 76 -0.62 22.29 0.23
N LYS A 77 -1.78 22.92 0.45
CA LYS A 77 -2.69 22.64 1.55
C LYS A 77 -3.90 21.85 1.06
N PRO A 78 -4.52 21.01 1.92
CA PRO A 78 -5.80 20.39 1.63
C PRO A 78 -6.82 21.42 1.15
N ARG A 79 -7.66 21.01 0.21
CA ARG A 79 -8.68 21.88 -0.38
C ARG A 79 -9.68 22.31 0.70
N PHE A 80 -10.29 23.47 0.49
CA PHE A 80 -11.40 23.91 1.32
C PHE A 80 -12.54 22.89 1.17
N HIS A 81 -12.96 22.36 2.31
CA HIS A 81 -14.00 21.36 2.39
C HIS A 81 -15.12 21.95 3.26
N ILE A 82 -16.36 21.88 2.78
CA ILE A 82 -17.46 22.69 3.33
C ILE A 82 -18.29 21.87 4.33
N PHE A 83 -18.50 20.59 4.04
CA PHE A 83 -19.35 19.70 4.83
C PHE A 83 -18.53 18.50 5.29
N PHE A 84 -18.04 18.54 6.54
CA PHE A 84 -17.15 17.51 7.09
C PHE A 84 -17.85 16.38 7.85
N ASP A 85 -19.16 16.53 8.08
CA ASP A 85 -19.90 15.80 9.12
C ASP A 85 -19.80 14.27 9.00
N MET A 86 -19.77 13.75 7.77
CA MET A 86 -19.66 12.31 7.50
C MET A 86 -18.30 11.86 6.95
N ASP A 87 -17.43 12.79 6.59
CA ASP A 87 -16.10 12.47 6.04
C ASP A 87 -15.14 12.06 7.16
N PHE A 88 -15.28 12.67 8.33
CA PHE A 88 -14.50 12.33 9.51
C PHE A 88 -15.37 11.67 10.55
N SER A 89 -15.50 10.35 10.42
CA SER A 89 -16.26 9.55 11.38
C SER A 89 -15.64 9.61 12.79
N PRO A 90 -16.47 9.63 13.85
CA PRO A 90 -16.01 9.39 15.21
C PRO A 90 -15.40 8.00 15.39
N ALA A 91 -15.90 7.00 14.64
CA ALA A 91 -15.32 5.67 14.60
C ALA A 91 -13.93 5.72 13.98
N LYS A 92 -12.98 4.96 14.54
CA LYS A 92 -11.60 4.93 14.07
C LYS A 92 -11.32 3.69 13.26
N ASP A 93 -10.89 3.89 12.01
CA ASP A 93 -10.44 2.81 11.14
C ASP A 93 -9.01 2.38 11.48
N SER A 94 -8.57 1.27 10.86
CA SER A 94 -7.19 0.82 10.93
C SER A 94 -6.21 1.90 10.46
N GLN A 95 -5.07 2.01 11.13
CA GLN A 95 -4.01 2.98 10.83
C GLN A 95 -4.41 4.46 11.02
N GLN A 96 -5.53 4.75 11.68
CA GLN A 96 -5.86 6.10 12.12
C GLN A 96 -5.19 6.47 13.46
N VAL A 97 -5.08 7.78 13.69
CA VAL A 97 -4.61 8.32 14.97
C VAL A 97 -5.75 8.49 15.97
N THR A 98 -5.44 8.31 17.25
CA THR A 98 -6.39 8.50 18.36
C THR A 98 -5.68 9.14 19.55
N SER A 99 -6.39 9.92 20.36
CA SER A 99 -5.86 10.49 21.60
C SER A 99 -6.08 9.60 22.82
N LEU A 100 -6.78 8.46 22.65
CA LEU A 100 -7.15 7.57 23.76
C LEU A 100 -5.95 6.79 24.32
N PHE A 101 -4.96 6.47 23.48
CA PHE A 101 -3.81 5.66 23.85
C PHE A 101 -2.51 6.48 23.78
N ALA A 102 -1.53 6.13 24.62
CA ALA A 102 -0.28 6.88 24.75
C ALA A 102 0.57 6.91 23.45
N ASP A 103 0.45 5.90 22.59
CA ASP A 103 1.15 5.80 21.30
C ASP A 103 0.41 6.48 20.15
N ASN A 104 -0.75 7.08 20.43
CA ASN A 104 -1.67 7.69 19.50
C ASN A 104 -2.18 6.79 18.36
N ARG A 105 -2.07 5.46 18.48
CA ARG A 105 -2.48 4.51 17.42
C ARG A 105 -3.87 3.95 17.69
N ALA A 106 -4.75 3.98 16.69
CA ALA A 106 -6.05 3.28 16.78
C ALA A 106 -5.87 1.75 16.78
N MET A 107 -4.91 1.23 16.00
CA MET A 107 -4.57 -0.19 15.99
C MET A 107 -3.85 -0.57 17.28
N ARG A 108 -4.41 -1.53 18.02
CA ARG A 108 -3.77 -2.13 19.19
C ARG A 108 -3.01 -3.39 18.79
N ALA A 109 -1.87 -3.62 19.42
CA ALA A 109 -1.17 -4.88 19.29
C ALA A 109 -2.02 -5.99 19.94
N ASP A 110 -1.96 -7.18 19.34
CA ASP A 110 -2.58 -8.36 19.92
C ASP A 110 -1.91 -8.69 21.26
N VAL A 111 -2.70 -9.16 22.21
CA VAL A 111 -2.17 -9.66 23.49
C VAL A 111 -1.37 -10.92 23.18
N PRO A 112 -0.12 -11.04 23.68
CA PRO A 112 0.66 -12.23 23.37
C PRO A 112 -0.02 -13.49 23.92
N GLY A 113 0.24 -14.62 23.24
CA GLY A 113 -0.46 -15.87 23.49
C GLY A 113 -1.87 -15.98 22.90
N THR A 114 -2.50 -14.90 22.44
CA THR A 114 -3.83 -15.01 21.81
C THR A 114 -3.76 -15.71 20.45
N VAL A 115 -4.69 -16.65 20.22
CA VAL A 115 -4.84 -17.36 18.95
C VAL A 115 -6.19 -16.99 18.32
N ALA A 116 -6.15 -16.38 17.15
CA ALA A 116 -7.37 -16.03 16.41
C ALA A 116 -8.05 -17.28 15.82
N ARG A 117 -9.39 -17.25 15.75
CA ARG A 117 -10.16 -18.33 15.12
C ARG A 117 -9.76 -18.48 13.64
N GLY A 118 -9.39 -19.70 13.24
CA GLY A 118 -8.91 -20.01 11.89
C GLY A 118 -7.40 -19.85 11.68
N GLN A 119 -6.63 -19.48 12.71
CA GLN A 119 -5.16 -19.47 12.68
C GLN A 119 -4.54 -20.72 13.35
N MET A 120 -5.35 -21.63 13.89
CA MET A 120 -4.91 -22.84 14.60
C MET A 120 -4.81 -24.08 13.69
N GLU A 121 -5.21 -23.98 12.43
CA GLU A 121 -5.38 -25.16 11.55
C GLU A 121 -4.06 -25.74 11.02
N ASP A 122 -2.97 -24.98 11.05
CA ASP A 122 -1.69 -25.41 10.49
C ASP A 122 -0.86 -26.17 11.54
N SER A 123 -0.21 -27.26 11.13
CA SER A 123 0.71 -28.02 11.98
C SER A 123 1.85 -27.12 12.52
N LEU A 124 2.35 -27.44 13.71
CA LEU A 124 3.42 -26.68 14.35
C LEU A 124 4.70 -26.67 13.49
N ASP A 125 4.97 -27.77 12.80
CA ASP A 125 6.04 -27.91 11.83
C ASP A 125 5.89 -26.94 10.66
N MET A 126 4.67 -26.75 10.17
CA MET A 126 4.38 -25.79 9.10
C MET A 126 4.49 -24.34 9.57
N LEU A 127 4.13 -24.06 10.82
CA LEU A 127 4.19 -22.71 11.42
C LEU A 127 5.62 -22.25 11.72
N THR A 128 6.51 -23.18 12.04
CA THR A 128 7.86 -22.89 12.57
C THR A 128 8.98 -23.35 11.65
N GLY A 129 8.74 -24.34 10.80
CA GLY A 129 9.76 -25.06 10.03
C GLY A 129 10.57 -26.05 10.86
N ILE A 130 10.21 -26.29 12.11
CA ILE A 130 10.92 -27.19 13.04
C ILE A 130 10.24 -28.55 13.00
N ASP A 131 11.02 -29.63 12.94
CA ASP A 131 10.50 -30.99 13.13
C ASP A 131 10.28 -31.19 14.63
N VAL A 132 9.02 -31.06 15.07
CA VAL A 132 8.68 -31.07 16.50
C VAL A 132 8.88 -32.45 17.11
N ASP A 133 8.64 -33.52 16.35
CA ASP A 133 8.85 -34.89 16.81
C ASP A 133 10.34 -35.14 17.05
N ALA A 134 11.20 -34.78 16.10
CA ALA A 134 12.66 -34.86 16.27
C ALA A 134 13.15 -33.95 17.40
N LEU A 135 12.56 -32.76 17.56
CA LEU A 135 12.90 -31.86 18.66
C LEU A 135 12.52 -32.48 20.01
N SER A 136 11.37 -33.16 20.12
CA SER A 136 10.92 -33.77 21.37
C SER A 136 11.88 -34.87 21.87
N VAL A 137 12.53 -35.58 20.94
CA VAL A 137 13.54 -36.60 21.25
C VAL A 137 14.86 -35.95 21.66
N ASN A 138 15.29 -34.90 20.96
CA ASN A 138 16.57 -34.23 21.21
C ASN A 138 16.54 -33.35 22.46
N ASP A 139 15.45 -32.59 22.65
CA ASP A 139 15.22 -31.65 23.75
C ASP A 139 13.72 -31.51 24.03
N SER A 140 13.22 -32.43 24.86
CA SER A 140 11.81 -32.46 25.27
C SER A 140 11.34 -31.17 25.96
N HIS A 141 12.20 -30.51 26.73
CA HIS A 141 11.87 -29.27 27.41
C HIS A 141 11.69 -28.12 26.42
N ARG A 142 12.54 -28.04 25.40
CA ARG A 142 12.40 -27.04 24.34
C ARG A 142 11.19 -27.31 23.45
N ALA A 143 10.92 -28.58 23.13
CA ALA A 143 9.68 -28.95 22.43
C ALA A 143 8.44 -28.53 23.25
N GLU A 144 8.43 -28.79 24.56
CA GLU A 144 7.33 -28.38 25.44
C GLU A 144 7.16 -26.86 25.49
N ARG A 145 8.26 -26.11 25.60
CA ARG A 145 8.22 -24.62 25.54
C ARG A 145 7.70 -24.12 24.20
N LEU A 146 8.06 -24.76 23.09
CA LEU A 146 7.61 -24.37 21.75
C LEU A 146 6.13 -24.68 21.55
N VAL A 147 5.68 -25.86 21.97
CA VAL A 147 4.27 -26.23 22.03
C VAL A 147 3.52 -25.25 22.91
N ARG A 148 4.03 -24.87 24.08
CA ARG A 148 3.41 -23.83 24.90
C ARG A 148 3.36 -22.50 24.16
N ALA A 149 4.49 -21.98 23.67
CA ALA A 149 4.55 -20.70 22.97
C ALA A 149 3.57 -20.55 21.79
N TYR A 150 3.25 -21.66 21.08
CA TYR A 150 2.35 -21.66 19.92
C TYR A 150 0.93 -22.21 20.20
N ILE A 151 0.75 -23.08 21.20
CA ILE A 151 -0.53 -23.75 21.51
C ILE A 151 -1.11 -23.29 22.86
N LEU A 152 -0.27 -23.03 23.86
CA LEU A 152 -0.68 -22.57 25.20
C LEU A 152 -0.12 -21.18 25.47
N ALA A 153 -0.92 -20.18 25.12
CA ALA A 153 -0.77 -18.77 25.44
C ALA A 153 -0.03 -18.49 26.76
N ASP A 154 1.29 -18.30 26.71
CA ASP A 154 2.04 -17.92 27.91
C ASP A 154 3.15 -16.91 27.55
N ASP A 155 3.10 -15.77 28.22
CA ASP A 155 3.94 -14.59 27.97
C ASP A 155 5.42 -14.82 28.35
N GLU A 156 5.70 -15.86 29.13
CA GLU A 156 7.04 -16.12 29.69
C GLU A 156 7.96 -16.94 28.77
N ALA A 157 7.42 -17.69 27.80
CA ALA A 157 8.21 -18.65 27.01
C ALA A 157 9.16 -17.99 25.99
N LYS A 158 8.78 -16.85 25.39
CA LYS A 158 9.64 -16.11 24.45
C LYS A 158 10.81 -15.41 25.14
N ALA A 159 10.61 -14.94 26.37
CA ALA A 159 11.68 -14.39 27.19
C ALA A 159 12.63 -15.50 27.67
N ALA A 160 12.08 -16.66 28.03
CA ALA A 160 12.86 -17.82 28.47
C ALA A 160 13.77 -18.41 27.36
N GLU A 161 13.40 -18.37 26.08
CA GLU A 161 14.30 -18.83 25.01
C GLU A 161 15.50 -17.90 24.81
N GLN A 162 15.34 -16.58 24.94
CA GLN A 162 16.48 -15.65 24.86
C GLN A 162 17.36 -15.70 26.12
N GLN A 163 16.79 -16.05 27.28
CA GLN A 163 17.49 -16.11 28.56
C GLN A 163 18.13 -17.49 28.86
N ALA A 164 17.53 -18.59 28.39
CA ALA A 164 18.12 -19.93 28.48
C ALA A 164 19.36 -20.07 27.59
N VAL A 165 19.34 -19.45 26.40
CA VAL A 165 20.50 -19.39 25.49
C VAL A 165 21.64 -18.56 26.09
N ALA A 166 21.33 -17.62 26.99
CA ALA A 166 22.33 -16.89 27.75
C ALA A 166 22.88 -17.69 28.94
N ALA A 167 22.08 -18.57 29.56
CA ALA A 167 22.47 -19.41 30.69
C ALA A 167 23.29 -20.64 30.29
N GLU A 168 23.00 -21.26 29.15
CA GLU A 168 23.74 -22.42 28.63
C GLU A 168 25.15 -22.06 28.15
N ASN A 169 25.33 -20.80 27.73
CA ASN A 169 26.64 -20.23 27.35
C ASN A 169 27.53 -19.86 28.55
N ALA A 170 27.05 -20.02 29.79
CA ALA A 170 27.80 -19.62 30.99
C ALA A 170 28.64 -20.75 31.61
N THR A 171 28.53 -22.00 31.14
CA THR A 171 29.20 -23.16 31.77
C THR A 171 30.04 -24.05 30.84
N ALA A 172 30.28 -23.67 29.59
CA ALA A 172 31.06 -24.49 28.65
C ALA A 172 32.31 -23.76 28.13
N GLU A 173 33.44 -23.97 28.83
CA GLU A 173 34.79 -23.67 28.33
C GLU A 173 35.23 -24.76 27.33
N SER A 174 34.69 -24.78 26.11
CA SER A 174 35.31 -25.42 24.92
C SER A 174 34.50 -25.18 23.64
N ALA A 175 35.12 -24.57 22.63
CA ALA A 175 34.57 -24.24 21.30
C ALA A 175 33.28 -23.39 21.33
N ALA A 176 33.09 -22.52 20.33
CA ALA A 176 31.88 -21.70 20.27
C ALA A 176 30.63 -22.60 20.35
N PRO A 177 29.72 -22.42 21.32
CA PRO A 177 28.54 -23.25 21.44
C PRO A 177 27.75 -23.14 20.14
N ALA A 178 27.37 -24.30 19.57
CA ALA A 178 26.61 -24.35 18.34
C ALA A 178 25.36 -23.48 18.50
N SER A 179 25.07 -22.61 17.52
CA SER A 179 23.94 -21.70 17.65
C SER A 179 22.64 -22.50 17.76
N VAL A 180 21.62 -21.95 18.42
CA VAL A 180 20.28 -22.57 18.47
C VAL A 180 19.78 -22.94 17.07
N MET A 181 20.12 -22.12 16.07
CA MET A 181 19.80 -22.38 14.67
C MET A 181 20.47 -23.65 14.09
N ASP A 182 21.59 -24.08 14.64
CA ASP A 182 22.36 -25.23 14.18
C ASP A 182 22.00 -26.53 14.93
N THR A 183 21.53 -26.42 16.19
CA THR A 183 21.09 -27.56 17.00
C THR A 183 19.61 -27.91 16.82
N THR A 184 18.83 -27.01 16.20
CA THR A 184 17.40 -27.25 15.95
C THR A 184 17.20 -28.27 14.83
N PRO A 185 16.37 -29.31 15.02
CA PRO A 185 15.99 -30.21 13.94
C PRO A 185 14.97 -29.50 13.04
N TRP A 186 15.40 -29.12 11.84
CA TRP A 186 14.56 -28.46 10.85
C TRP A 186 13.89 -29.48 9.95
N ILE A 187 12.66 -29.20 9.51
CA ILE A 187 12.07 -30.00 8.45
C ILE A 187 12.91 -29.85 7.18
N THR A 188 13.17 -30.99 6.53
CA THR A 188 14.12 -31.06 5.41
C THR A 188 13.51 -30.58 4.10
N GLN A 189 12.20 -30.77 3.92
CA GLN A 189 11.48 -30.47 2.70
C GLN A 189 10.27 -29.58 2.97
N ASN A 190 9.91 -28.78 1.97
CA ASN A 190 8.71 -27.98 1.97
C ASN A 190 7.46 -28.87 2.15
N PRO A 191 6.60 -28.60 3.14
CA PRO A 191 5.39 -29.39 3.39
C PRO A 191 4.28 -29.15 2.35
N LEU A 192 4.40 -28.09 1.53
CA LEU A 192 3.45 -27.81 0.46
C LEU A 192 3.84 -28.56 -0.83
N GLU A 193 2.81 -28.95 -1.60
CA GLU A 193 3.02 -29.51 -2.94
C GLU A 193 3.66 -28.47 -3.86
N VAL A 194 4.86 -28.77 -4.36
CA VAL A 194 5.59 -27.88 -5.27
C VAL A 194 5.04 -28.03 -6.68
N ASN A 195 4.13 -27.13 -7.05
CA ASN A 195 3.57 -27.02 -8.39
C ASN A 195 3.88 -25.65 -9.02
N ALA A 196 3.49 -25.48 -10.29
CA ALA A 196 3.76 -24.25 -11.04
C ALA A 196 3.09 -23.01 -10.42
N GLU A 197 1.91 -23.16 -9.82
CA GLU A 197 1.20 -22.07 -9.15
C GLU A 197 1.94 -21.61 -7.89
N LEU A 198 2.39 -22.56 -7.05
CA LEU A 198 3.18 -22.26 -5.87
C LEU A 198 4.49 -21.56 -6.24
N LEU A 199 5.17 -22.03 -7.30
CA LEU A 199 6.41 -21.40 -7.77
C LEU A 199 6.16 -19.99 -8.32
N ALA A 200 5.09 -19.76 -9.07
CA ALA A 200 4.72 -18.44 -9.55
C ALA A 200 4.42 -17.49 -8.38
N LYS A 201 3.71 -17.98 -7.35
CA LYS A 201 3.46 -17.21 -6.13
C LYS A 201 4.76 -16.88 -5.39
N GLY A 202 5.64 -17.88 -5.25
CA GLY A 202 6.95 -17.71 -4.64
C GLY A 202 7.81 -16.69 -5.39
N GLN A 203 7.78 -16.71 -6.72
CA GLN A 203 8.47 -15.74 -7.57
C GLN A 203 7.95 -14.32 -7.35
N GLU A 204 6.63 -14.14 -7.33
CA GLU A 204 5.99 -12.84 -7.06
C GLU A 204 6.44 -12.29 -5.69
N GLN A 205 6.30 -13.11 -4.64
CA GLN A 205 6.64 -12.72 -3.28
C GLN A 205 8.13 -12.43 -3.11
N PHE A 206 9.00 -13.26 -3.71
CA PHE A 206 10.44 -13.02 -3.73
C PHE A 206 10.78 -11.70 -4.45
N GLY A 207 10.12 -11.45 -5.59
CA GLY A 207 10.24 -10.21 -6.35
C GLY A 207 9.91 -8.97 -5.52
N ILE A 208 8.85 -9.03 -4.71
CA ILE A 208 8.39 -7.91 -3.88
C ILE A 208 9.29 -7.69 -2.65
N TYR A 209 9.59 -8.75 -1.89
CA TYR A 209 10.19 -8.61 -0.56
C TYR A 209 11.69 -8.91 -0.51
N CYS A 210 12.16 -9.86 -1.32
CA CYS A 210 13.53 -10.40 -1.17
C CYS A 210 14.51 -9.82 -2.20
N SER A 211 14.04 -9.58 -3.44
CA SER A 211 14.86 -9.17 -4.56
C SER A 211 15.52 -7.79 -4.37
N VAL A 212 14.91 -6.93 -3.56
CA VAL A 212 15.41 -5.58 -3.24
C VAL A 212 16.82 -5.61 -2.64
N CYS A 213 17.12 -6.65 -1.84
CA CYS A 213 18.43 -6.87 -1.23
C CYS A 213 19.19 -8.03 -1.90
N HIS A 214 18.53 -9.15 -2.15
CA HIS A 214 19.18 -10.36 -2.69
C HIS A 214 19.35 -10.36 -4.22
N GLY A 215 18.72 -9.42 -4.93
CA GLY A 215 18.69 -9.36 -6.39
C GLY A 215 17.70 -10.36 -6.99
N MET A 216 17.23 -10.11 -8.21
CA MET A 216 16.27 -10.98 -8.90
C MET A 216 16.84 -12.38 -9.16
N ASN A 217 18.16 -12.49 -9.35
CA ASN A 217 18.85 -13.75 -9.52
C ASN A 217 19.42 -14.31 -8.20
N GLY A 218 19.12 -13.71 -7.05
CA GLY A 218 19.56 -14.20 -5.73
C GLY A 218 21.06 -14.10 -5.44
N ARG A 219 21.85 -13.36 -6.23
CA ARG A 219 23.31 -13.26 -6.05
C ARG A 219 23.74 -12.26 -4.96
N GLY A 220 22.81 -11.73 -4.19
CA GLY A 220 23.09 -10.72 -3.17
C GLY A 220 23.32 -9.33 -3.74
N ASN A 221 22.94 -9.07 -5.00
CA ASN A 221 23.25 -7.82 -5.72
C ASN A 221 22.00 -6.94 -5.93
N GLY A 222 21.04 -6.96 -5.00
CA GLY A 222 19.85 -6.12 -5.08
C GLY A 222 20.18 -4.62 -5.00
N LEU A 223 19.27 -3.77 -5.49
CA LEU A 223 19.46 -2.32 -5.57
C LEU A 223 19.79 -1.68 -4.22
N VAL A 224 19.18 -2.18 -3.13
CA VAL A 224 19.46 -1.69 -1.77
C VAL A 224 20.90 -2.02 -1.38
N ASN A 225 21.37 -3.24 -1.66
CA ASN A 225 22.76 -3.61 -1.39
C ASN A 225 23.75 -2.80 -2.24
N GLN A 226 23.48 -2.63 -3.55
CA GLN A 226 24.33 -1.82 -4.43
C GLN A 226 24.44 -0.38 -3.94
N ARG A 227 23.31 0.23 -3.54
CA ARG A 227 23.28 1.58 -2.99
C ARG A 227 24.06 1.64 -1.67
N ALA A 228 23.83 0.71 -0.76
CA ALA A 228 24.50 0.68 0.53
C ALA A 228 26.04 0.56 0.41
N GLN A 229 26.50 -0.26 -0.54
CA GLN A 229 27.93 -0.37 -0.88
C GLN A 229 28.46 0.94 -1.48
N SER A 230 27.72 1.58 -2.39
CA SER A 230 28.14 2.84 -3.03
C SER A 230 28.33 4.00 -2.05
N ILE A 231 27.55 4.04 -0.97
CA ILE A 231 27.64 5.08 0.07
C ILE A 231 28.49 4.66 1.27
N LEU A 232 29.13 3.48 1.22
CA LEU A 232 29.94 2.92 2.31
C LEU A 232 29.21 2.93 3.65
N SER A 233 27.96 2.48 3.66
CA SER A 233 27.15 2.45 4.89
C SER A 233 27.80 1.53 5.94
N GLY A 234 28.23 2.12 7.06
CA GLY A 234 29.01 1.40 8.08
C GLY A 234 28.26 0.26 8.79
N ASP A 235 26.94 0.36 8.90
CA ASP A 235 26.09 -0.64 9.58
C ASP A 235 25.52 -1.70 8.62
N TRP A 236 25.81 -1.59 7.32
CA TRP A 236 25.27 -2.50 6.32
C TRP A 236 26.10 -3.77 6.21
N VAL A 237 25.45 -4.92 6.36
CA VAL A 237 26.04 -6.23 6.08
C VAL A 237 25.47 -6.73 4.75
N PRO A 238 26.31 -6.92 3.71
CA PRO A 238 25.84 -7.41 2.43
C PRO A 238 25.10 -8.75 2.56
N PRO A 239 23.97 -8.93 1.87
CA PRO A 239 23.25 -10.19 1.87
C PRO A 239 24.09 -11.27 1.20
N SER A 240 24.07 -12.48 1.76
CA SER A 240 24.70 -13.65 1.13
C SER A 240 24.05 -13.96 -0.22
N SER A 241 24.87 -14.45 -1.15
CA SER A 241 24.37 -15.05 -2.39
C SER A 241 23.66 -16.36 -2.05
N LEU A 242 22.45 -16.54 -2.56
CA LEU A 242 21.63 -17.74 -2.33
C LEU A 242 22.20 -18.98 -3.03
N HIS A 243 23.19 -18.80 -3.91
CA HIS A 243 23.90 -19.86 -4.63
C HIS A 243 25.17 -20.35 -3.92
N GLN A 244 25.38 -19.94 -2.67
CA GLN A 244 26.49 -20.46 -1.87
C GLN A 244 26.21 -21.92 -1.51
N ASP A 245 27.22 -22.78 -1.61
CA ASP A 245 27.12 -24.21 -1.33
C ASP A 245 26.63 -24.53 0.09
N THR A 246 26.76 -23.58 1.02
CA THR A 246 26.30 -23.70 2.42
C THR A 246 24.80 -23.47 2.58
N LEU A 247 24.11 -22.97 1.54
CA LEU A 247 22.69 -22.63 1.57
C LEU A 247 21.82 -23.61 0.75
N TYR A 248 22.42 -24.61 0.11
CA TYR A 248 21.67 -25.68 -0.56
C TYR A 248 21.02 -26.64 0.44
N SER A 249 20.06 -27.42 -0.04
CA SER A 249 19.13 -28.20 0.79
C SER A 249 19.79 -29.27 1.66
N ASP A 250 20.98 -29.73 1.29
CA ASP A 250 21.78 -30.71 2.02
C ASP A 250 22.35 -30.16 3.34
N LYS A 251 22.74 -28.89 3.36
CA LYS A 251 23.35 -28.23 4.53
C LYS A 251 22.42 -27.24 5.21
N TYR A 252 21.43 -26.75 4.47
CA TYR A 252 20.52 -25.73 4.93
C TYR A 252 19.09 -26.18 4.61
N PRO A 253 18.42 -26.90 5.52
CA PRO A 253 17.07 -27.44 5.32
C PRO A 253 16.01 -26.39 4.96
N ASP A 254 14.92 -26.80 4.33
CA ASP A 254 13.81 -25.92 3.94
C ASP A 254 13.19 -25.20 5.15
N GLY A 255 13.03 -25.91 6.27
CA GLY A 255 12.59 -25.32 7.54
C GLY A 255 13.49 -24.21 8.06
N LYS A 256 14.82 -24.35 7.87
CA LYS A 256 15.80 -23.34 8.26
C LYS A 256 15.66 -22.07 7.41
N LEU A 257 15.39 -22.21 6.11
CA LEU A 257 15.09 -21.06 5.22
C LEU A 257 13.80 -20.39 5.62
N PHE A 258 12.75 -21.18 5.87
CA PHE A 258 11.46 -20.66 6.32
C PHE A 258 11.59 -19.87 7.62
N SER A 259 12.31 -20.38 8.62
CA SER A 259 12.55 -19.67 9.88
C SER A 259 13.34 -18.38 9.67
N THR A 260 14.34 -18.38 8.77
CA THR A 260 15.10 -17.18 8.41
C THR A 260 14.21 -16.10 7.78
N ILE A 261 13.27 -16.48 6.91
CA ILE A 261 12.31 -15.53 6.34
C ILE A 261 11.36 -15.02 7.41
N SER A 262 10.92 -15.90 8.31
CA SER A 262 9.90 -15.60 9.32
C SER A 262 10.42 -14.70 10.43
N ASN A 263 11.58 -15.06 10.99
CA ASN A 263 12.14 -14.49 12.21
C ASN A 263 13.35 -13.58 11.94
N GLY A 264 13.92 -13.64 10.73
CA GLY A 264 15.13 -12.92 10.37
C GLY A 264 16.40 -13.66 10.80
N VAL A 265 17.55 -13.14 10.38
CA VAL A 265 18.86 -13.65 10.79
C VAL A 265 19.87 -12.52 10.82
N ARG A 266 20.55 -12.32 11.96
CA ARG A 266 21.54 -11.26 12.16
C ARG A 266 20.96 -9.87 11.83
N LYS A 267 21.34 -9.29 10.69
CA LYS A 267 20.89 -7.97 10.21
C LYS A 267 19.69 -8.05 9.23
N MET A 268 19.30 -9.25 8.82
CA MET A 268 18.09 -9.47 8.03
C MET A 268 16.87 -9.48 8.95
N PRO A 269 15.86 -8.61 8.75
CA PRO A 269 14.64 -8.61 9.54
C PRO A 269 13.76 -9.83 9.23
N GLY A 270 12.87 -10.17 10.15
CA GLY A 270 11.81 -11.15 9.91
C GLY A 270 10.62 -10.55 9.14
N TYR A 271 10.02 -11.36 8.27
CA TYR A 271 8.92 -10.97 7.37
C TYR A 271 7.58 -11.61 7.74
N ALA A 272 7.47 -12.30 8.87
CA ALA A 272 6.22 -12.99 9.27
C ALA A 272 5.00 -12.06 9.41
N SER A 273 5.19 -10.77 9.71
CA SER A 273 4.11 -9.78 9.81
C SER A 273 3.62 -9.26 8.47
N GLN A 274 4.38 -9.49 7.39
CA GLN A 274 4.11 -8.95 6.05
C GLN A 274 3.73 -10.05 5.06
N ILE A 275 4.36 -11.23 5.18
CA ILE A 275 4.18 -12.36 4.27
C ILE A 275 3.40 -13.47 4.97
N LYS A 276 2.30 -13.90 4.35
CA LYS A 276 1.45 -14.98 4.87
C LYS A 276 2.24 -16.28 4.99
N LEU A 277 1.77 -17.19 5.85
CA LEU A 277 2.44 -18.47 6.11
C LEU A 277 2.74 -19.27 4.85
N LYS A 278 1.71 -19.56 4.04
CA LYS A 278 1.86 -20.33 2.79
C LYS A 278 2.73 -19.62 1.76
N ASP A 279 2.65 -18.29 1.70
CA ASP A 279 3.48 -17.47 0.81
C ASP A 279 4.96 -17.51 1.21
N ARG A 280 5.29 -17.60 2.51
CA ARG A 280 6.67 -17.83 2.98
C ARG A 280 7.22 -19.18 2.48
N TRP A 281 6.41 -20.24 2.55
CA TRP A 281 6.77 -21.55 1.99
C TRP A 281 6.89 -21.51 0.45
N ALA A 282 6.05 -20.74 -0.23
CA ALA A 282 6.17 -20.51 -1.67
C ALA A 282 7.51 -19.83 -2.02
N VAL A 283 7.93 -18.84 -1.23
CA VAL A 283 9.25 -18.20 -1.38
C VAL A 283 10.38 -19.22 -1.19
N VAL A 284 10.29 -20.11 -0.20
CA VAL A 284 11.28 -21.20 -0.02
C VAL A 284 11.36 -22.08 -1.27
N ALA A 285 10.23 -22.52 -1.81
CA ALA A 285 10.19 -23.29 -3.05
C ALA A 285 10.85 -22.55 -4.23
N TYR A 286 10.58 -21.24 -4.37
CA TYR A 286 11.19 -20.43 -5.41
C TYR A 286 12.71 -20.24 -5.21
N VAL A 287 13.18 -20.07 -3.97
CA VAL A 287 14.62 -20.02 -3.67
C VAL A 287 15.29 -21.34 -4.07
N ARG A 288 14.65 -22.50 -3.85
CA ARG A 288 15.16 -23.79 -4.33
C ARG A 288 15.21 -23.90 -5.84
N ALA A 289 14.18 -23.39 -6.53
CA ALA A 289 14.18 -23.32 -7.98
C ALA A 289 15.32 -22.44 -8.50
N LEU A 290 15.58 -21.31 -7.84
CA LEU A 290 16.67 -20.39 -8.17
C LEU A 290 18.04 -21.04 -7.97
N GLN A 291 18.23 -21.76 -6.85
CA GLN A 291 19.43 -22.55 -6.58
C GLN A 291 19.67 -23.62 -7.67
N LYS A 292 18.61 -24.35 -8.04
CA LYS A 292 18.68 -25.32 -9.15
C LYS A 292 18.95 -24.66 -10.50
N SER A 293 18.51 -23.42 -10.73
CA SER A 293 18.75 -22.75 -12.02
C SER A 293 20.25 -22.52 -12.30
N GLN A 294 21.08 -22.42 -11.27
CA GLN A 294 22.53 -22.23 -11.41
C GLN A 294 23.34 -23.49 -11.17
N ASN A 295 22.76 -24.52 -10.54
CA ASN A 295 23.44 -25.74 -10.14
C ASN A 295 22.63 -27.01 -10.51
N ALA A 296 21.99 -27.01 -11.67
CA ALA A 296 21.29 -28.19 -12.20
C ALA A 296 22.29 -29.15 -12.86
N SER A 297 22.21 -30.44 -12.51
CA SER A 297 22.89 -31.50 -13.26
C SER A 297 22.16 -31.78 -14.57
N MET A 298 22.91 -32.15 -15.61
CA MET A 298 22.36 -32.68 -16.87
C MET A 298 21.55 -33.96 -16.67
N ASP A 299 21.73 -34.65 -15.55
CA ASP A 299 20.92 -35.83 -15.18
C ASP A 299 19.45 -35.51 -14.95
N LEU A 300 19.13 -34.24 -14.64
CA LEU A 300 17.75 -33.77 -14.42
C LEU A 300 17.02 -33.46 -15.73
N VAL A 301 17.75 -33.41 -16.85
CA VAL A 301 17.17 -33.12 -18.17
C VAL A 301 16.63 -34.43 -18.75
N PRO A 302 15.36 -34.49 -19.18
CA PRO A 302 14.83 -35.66 -19.89
C PRO A 302 15.70 -35.99 -21.11
N ASP A 303 15.91 -37.28 -21.39
CA ASP A 303 16.84 -37.73 -22.45
C ASP A 303 16.53 -37.09 -23.81
N GLU A 304 15.26 -36.89 -24.12
CA GLU A 304 14.75 -36.23 -25.34
C GLU A 304 15.28 -34.80 -25.52
N LYS A 305 15.56 -34.08 -24.42
CA LYS A 305 16.00 -32.68 -24.42
C LYS A 305 17.49 -32.50 -24.15
N LYS A 306 18.23 -33.56 -23.79
CA LYS A 306 19.65 -33.45 -23.42
C LYS A 306 20.48 -32.83 -24.54
N ALA A 307 20.34 -33.30 -25.77
CA ALA A 307 21.10 -32.79 -26.92
C ALA A 307 20.80 -31.30 -27.22
N GLU A 308 19.55 -30.88 -27.05
CA GLU A 308 19.14 -29.48 -27.22
C GLU A 308 19.79 -28.59 -26.14
N VAL A 309 19.73 -29.03 -24.88
CA VAL A 309 20.31 -28.30 -23.75
C VAL A 309 21.84 -28.23 -23.85
N GLU A 310 22.51 -29.33 -24.22
CA GLU A 310 23.97 -29.35 -24.40
C GLU A 310 24.41 -28.33 -25.47
N LYS A 311 23.69 -28.29 -26.60
CA LYS A 311 23.95 -27.29 -27.64
C LYS A 311 23.72 -25.88 -27.12
N ALA A 312 22.60 -25.63 -26.44
CA ALA A 312 22.29 -24.31 -25.90
C ALA A 312 23.34 -23.85 -24.85
N VAL A 313 23.84 -24.77 -24.02
CA VAL A 313 24.91 -24.50 -23.05
C VAL A 313 26.22 -24.17 -23.77
N ALA A 314 26.57 -24.91 -24.82
CA ALA A 314 27.77 -24.64 -25.61
C ALA A 314 27.70 -23.27 -26.31
N ASP A 315 26.56 -22.95 -26.93
CA ASP A 315 26.31 -21.67 -27.60
C ASP A 315 26.37 -20.51 -26.59
N ALA A 316 25.73 -20.65 -25.42
CA ALA A 316 25.75 -19.65 -24.37
C ALA A 316 27.17 -19.43 -23.81
N LYS A 317 27.95 -20.49 -23.64
CA LYS A 317 29.34 -20.40 -23.16
C LYS A 317 30.24 -19.69 -24.18
N ALA A 318 30.07 -19.99 -25.46
CA ALA A 318 30.80 -19.31 -26.53
C ALA A 318 30.46 -17.82 -26.59
N GLU A 319 29.18 -17.46 -26.46
CA GLU A 319 28.72 -16.08 -26.41
C GLU A 319 29.30 -15.33 -25.20
N LEU A 320 29.23 -15.93 -24.01
CA LEU A 320 29.79 -15.34 -22.78
C LEU A 320 31.30 -15.12 -22.90
N GLN A 321 32.02 -16.06 -23.52
CA GLN A 321 33.45 -15.91 -23.75
C GLN A 321 33.75 -14.75 -24.70
N ARG A 322 32.99 -14.61 -25.80
CA ARG A 322 33.11 -13.46 -26.71
C ARG A 322 32.86 -12.14 -25.99
N GLN A 323 31.79 -12.06 -25.20
CA GLN A 323 31.46 -10.85 -24.43
C GLN A 323 32.55 -10.50 -23.40
N ALA A 324 33.14 -11.50 -22.74
CA ALA A 324 34.25 -11.28 -21.82
C ALA A 324 35.49 -10.72 -22.53
N GLU A 325 35.85 -11.27 -23.70
CA GLU A 325 36.96 -10.79 -24.52
C GLU A 325 36.71 -9.36 -25.04
N GLU A 326 35.48 -9.04 -25.45
CA GLU A 326 35.09 -7.68 -25.87
C GLU A 326 35.13 -6.68 -24.71
N ALA A 327 34.63 -7.06 -23.54
CA ALA A 327 34.66 -6.23 -22.33
C ALA A 327 36.10 -5.96 -21.87
N GLU A 328 36.99 -6.96 -21.93
CA GLU A 328 38.40 -6.80 -21.61
C GLU A 328 39.10 -5.83 -22.58
N LYS A 329 38.85 -5.97 -23.89
CA LYS A 329 39.35 -5.04 -24.90
C LYS A 329 38.84 -3.62 -24.68
N ALA A 330 37.55 -3.46 -24.37
CA ALA A 330 36.95 -2.16 -24.08
C ALA A 330 37.55 -1.51 -22.82
N ALA A 331 37.72 -2.27 -21.74
CA ALA A 331 38.36 -1.79 -20.51
C ALA A 331 39.82 -1.40 -20.74
N ALA A 332 40.57 -2.17 -21.54
CA ALA A 332 41.95 -1.86 -21.91
C ALA A 332 42.04 -0.58 -22.76
N ALA A 333 41.13 -0.40 -23.72
CA ALA A 333 41.05 0.82 -24.53
C ALA A 333 40.70 2.06 -23.70
N GLN A 334 39.77 1.92 -22.74
CA GLN A 334 39.40 3.00 -21.83
C GLN A 334 40.55 3.42 -20.92
N LYS A 335 41.28 2.45 -20.35
CA LYS A 335 42.51 2.72 -19.57
C LYS A 335 43.60 3.40 -20.40
N ALA A 336 43.78 3.00 -21.66
CA ALA A 336 44.76 3.62 -22.56
C ALA A 336 44.37 5.05 -22.96
N ALA A 337 43.08 5.37 -23.01
CA ALA A 337 42.57 6.72 -23.27
C ALA A 337 42.72 7.64 -22.05
N GLU A 338 42.57 7.12 -20.83
CA GLU A 338 42.76 7.88 -19.59
C GLU A 338 44.24 8.18 -19.26
N GLN A 339 45.18 7.47 -19.89
CA GLN A 339 46.63 7.65 -19.73
C GLN A 339 47.27 8.63 -20.73
N LYS A 340 46.51 9.17 -21.69
CA LYS A 340 46.95 10.17 -22.66
C LYS A 340 46.46 11.57 -22.30
#